data_AF-K5WRV9-F1
#
_entry.id   AF-K5WRV9-F1
#
_cell.length_a   1.000
_cell.length_b   1.000
_cell.length_c   1.000
_cell.angle_alpha   90.00
_cell.angle_beta   90.00
_cell.angle_gamma   90.00
#
_symmetry.space_group_name_H-M   'P 1'
#
loop_
_entity.id
_entity.type
_entity.pdbx_description
1 polymer ?
#
loop_
_entity_poly.entity_id
_entity_poly.type
_entity_poly.pdbx_seq_one_letter_code
_entity_poly.pdbx_strand_id
1 'polypeptide(L)'
;MSSSTNQTSSDSKKQSTDDIEKLLNREASAFQREVEVERILKAFKLNAYDILDLDVAATPEDIKKKYRQLSLFIHPDKAQHARAPEAFDILKKAESELSDKNKREELDAIMNQARIEILKSYNLPTNLAHNDPSLRDIVEPSFRVRVRARAKDILIEEEVRRRKAIRLNLANEGLEARKKDEEVASRKRKVEEDKQWEENREQRVDSWRSFASNKDGRKKKKSKVAILG
;
A
#
# COMPACT_ATOMS: atom_id res chain seq x y z
N MET A 1 80.77 -21.04 -22.46
CA MET A 1 79.46 -21.67 -22.66
C MET A 1 78.58 -21.25 -21.49
N SER A 2 77.72 -20.24 -21.69
CA SER A 2 76.89 -19.67 -20.62
C SER A 2 75.54 -19.30 -21.20
N SER A 3 74.48 -20.03 -20.84
CA SER A 3 73.06 -19.66 -21.03
C SER A 3 72.19 -20.56 -20.16
N SER A 4 71.92 -20.19 -18.90
CA SER A 4 70.86 -20.85 -18.11
C SER A 4 70.49 -20.02 -16.87
N THR A 5 69.67 -18.96 -17.01
CA THR A 5 69.09 -18.27 -15.82
C THR A 5 67.79 -17.47 -16.05
N ASN A 6 67.11 -17.49 -17.21
CA ASN A 6 66.03 -16.52 -17.47
C ASN A 6 64.58 -17.07 -17.48
N GLN A 7 64.31 -18.27 -16.93
CA GLN A 7 62.97 -18.87 -16.95
C GLN A 7 62.18 -18.75 -15.63
N THR A 8 62.84 -18.52 -14.49
CA THR A 8 62.18 -18.52 -13.17
C THR A 8 61.48 -17.20 -12.81
N SER A 9 61.90 -16.08 -13.41
CA SER A 9 61.32 -14.75 -13.16
C SER A 9 60.02 -14.49 -13.92
N SER A 10 59.80 -15.15 -15.06
CA SER A 10 58.57 -14.98 -15.85
C SER A 10 57.39 -15.74 -15.27
N ASP A 11 57.64 -16.88 -14.62
CA ASP A 11 56.60 -17.77 -14.10
C ASP A 11 56.03 -17.26 -12.76
N SER A 12 56.91 -16.75 -11.88
CA SER A 12 56.53 -16.07 -10.64
C SER A 12 55.74 -14.77 -10.89
N LYS A 13 56.08 -14.03 -11.96
CA LYS A 13 55.33 -12.82 -12.35
C LYS A 13 53.95 -13.14 -12.91
N LYS A 14 53.81 -14.23 -13.70
CA LYS A 14 52.50 -14.71 -14.18
C LYS A 14 51.60 -15.22 -13.06
N GLN A 15 52.15 -15.97 -12.11
CA GLN A 15 51.38 -16.40 -10.92
C GLN A 15 50.88 -15.20 -10.12
N SER A 16 51.72 -14.17 -9.95
CA SER A 16 51.31 -12.94 -9.26
C SER A 16 50.21 -12.15 -9.99
N THR A 17 50.22 -12.12 -11.33
CA THR A 17 49.16 -11.46 -12.11
C THR A 17 47.85 -12.24 -12.06
N ASP A 18 47.91 -13.56 -12.16
CA ASP A 18 46.72 -14.42 -12.10
C ASP A 18 46.02 -14.34 -10.74
N ASP A 19 46.79 -14.19 -9.65
CA ASP A 19 46.26 -14.02 -8.30
C ASP A 19 45.63 -12.63 -8.10
N ILE A 20 46.24 -11.58 -8.66
CA ILE A 20 45.66 -10.23 -8.69
C ILE A 20 44.35 -10.21 -9.48
N GLU A 21 44.28 -10.88 -10.64
CA GLU A 21 43.07 -10.99 -11.45
C GLU A 21 41.94 -11.74 -10.72
N LYS A 22 42.25 -12.82 -10.01
CA LYS A 22 41.26 -13.56 -9.21
C LYS A 22 40.71 -12.70 -8.06
N LEU A 23 41.57 -11.93 -7.38
CA LEU A 23 41.15 -11.02 -6.31
C LEU A 23 40.26 -9.91 -6.86
N LEU A 24 40.66 -9.26 -7.95
CA LEU A 24 39.86 -8.25 -8.66
C LEU A 24 38.49 -8.79 -9.07
N ASN A 25 38.43 -10.00 -9.64
CA ASN A 25 37.16 -10.62 -10.05
C ASN A 25 36.24 -10.92 -8.85
N ARG A 26 36.82 -11.32 -7.71
CA ARG A 26 36.07 -11.56 -6.47
C ARG A 26 35.51 -10.25 -5.90
N GLU A 27 36.32 -9.20 -5.86
CA GLU A 27 35.91 -7.86 -5.39
C GLU A 27 34.86 -7.24 -6.32
N ALA A 28 35.07 -7.30 -7.63
CA ALA A 28 34.09 -6.85 -8.63
C ALA A 28 32.74 -7.58 -8.47
N SER A 29 32.77 -8.89 -8.22
CA SER A 29 31.56 -9.68 -7.96
C SER A 29 30.92 -9.36 -6.60
N ALA A 30 31.69 -8.95 -5.59
CA ALA A 30 31.14 -8.49 -4.31
C ALA A 30 30.46 -7.13 -4.47
N PHE A 31 31.13 -6.18 -5.12
CA PHE A 31 30.58 -4.87 -5.44
C PHE A 31 29.30 -4.97 -6.26
N GLN A 32 29.28 -5.83 -7.30
CA GLN A 32 28.09 -6.03 -8.12
C GLN A 32 26.90 -6.58 -7.31
N ARG A 33 27.15 -7.41 -6.30
CA ARG A 33 26.10 -7.91 -5.40
C ARG A 33 25.54 -6.82 -4.51
N GLU A 34 26.39 -5.94 -3.99
CA GLU A 34 25.97 -4.79 -3.18
C GLU A 34 25.12 -3.82 -4.01
N VAL A 35 25.57 -3.48 -5.22
CA VAL A 35 24.82 -2.63 -6.16
C VAL A 35 23.45 -3.24 -6.47
N GLU A 36 23.37 -4.56 -6.66
CA GLU A 36 22.11 -5.24 -6.94
C GLU A 36 21.17 -5.24 -5.73
N VAL A 37 21.71 -5.42 -4.52
CA VAL A 37 20.93 -5.30 -3.26
C VAL A 37 20.37 -3.88 -3.12
N GLU A 38 21.18 -2.85 -3.35
CA GLU A 38 20.72 -1.46 -3.31
C GLU A 38 19.67 -1.17 -4.39
N ARG A 39 19.84 -1.70 -5.61
CA ARG A 39 18.86 -1.58 -6.69
C ARG A 39 17.50 -2.13 -6.26
N ILE A 40 17.47 -3.33 -5.68
CA ILE A 40 16.24 -3.97 -5.21
C ILE A 40 15.60 -3.19 -4.06
N LEU A 41 16.39 -2.67 -3.12
CA LEU A 41 15.89 -1.85 -2.01
C LEU A 41 15.31 -0.51 -2.49
N LYS A 42 15.85 0.05 -3.57
CA LYS A 42 15.39 1.31 -4.19
C LYS A 42 14.22 1.09 -5.16
N ALA A 43 14.06 -0.12 -5.69
CA ALA A 43 12.99 -0.47 -6.62
C ALA A 43 11.61 -0.21 -6.00
N PHE A 44 10.64 0.08 -6.85
CA PHE A 44 9.31 0.42 -6.36
C PHE A 44 8.57 -0.85 -5.87
N LYS A 45 8.29 -0.91 -4.56
CA LYS A 45 7.76 -2.11 -3.87
C LYS A 45 6.41 -2.63 -4.40
N LEU A 46 5.63 -1.80 -5.11
CA LEU A 46 4.35 -2.21 -5.72
C LEU A 46 4.50 -2.68 -7.17
N ASN A 47 5.69 -2.58 -7.76
CA ASN A 47 5.96 -3.06 -9.11
C ASN A 47 6.95 -4.24 -9.08
N ALA A 48 6.40 -5.46 -9.11
CA ALA A 48 7.18 -6.69 -9.08
C ALA A 48 8.11 -6.86 -10.30
N TYR A 49 7.74 -6.33 -11.48
CA TYR A 49 8.61 -6.37 -12.66
C TYR A 49 9.86 -5.50 -12.50
N ASP A 50 9.76 -4.37 -11.79
CA ASP A 50 10.89 -3.47 -11.52
C ASP A 50 11.89 -4.12 -10.54
N ILE A 51 11.37 -4.85 -9.54
CA ILE A 51 12.19 -5.59 -8.57
C ILE A 51 12.98 -6.71 -9.25
N LEU A 52 12.35 -7.51 -10.11
CA LEU A 52 12.99 -8.62 -10.82
C LEU A 52 13.76 -8.18 -12.08
N ASP A 53 13.73 -6.89 -12.41
CA ASP A 53 14.19 -6.29 -13.66
C ASP A 53 13.76 -7.09 -14.90
N LEU A 54 12.45 -7.30 -14.98
CA LEU A 54 11.80 -8.01 -16.08
C LEU A 54 10.99 -7.04 -16.94
N ASP A 55 10.62 -7.54 -18.11
CA ASP A 55 9.60 -6.93 -18.95
C ASP A 55 8.22 -7.52 -18.63
N VAL A 56 7.17 -6.78 -18.98
CA VAL A 56 5.77 -7.24 -18.87
C VAL A 56 5.53 -8.47 -19.76
N ALA A 57 6.26 -8.56 -20.87
CA ALA A 57 6.22 -9.69 -21.78
C ALA A 57 6.96 -10.95 -21.25
N ALA A 58 7.54 -10.92 -20.04
CA ALA A 58 8.27 -12.06 -19.49
C ALA A 58 7.35 -13.26 -19.21
N THR A 59 7.80 -14.45 -19.57
CA THR A 59 7.02 -15.67 -19.30
C THR A 59 7.10 -16.07 -17.81
N PRO A 60 6.17 -16.89 -17.29
CA PRO A 60 6.28 -17.45 -15.94
C PRO A 60 7.61 -18.19 -15.70
N GLU A 61 8.18 -18.80 -16.74
CA GLU A 61 9.47 -19.47 -16.67
C GLU A 61 10.62 -18.48 -16.51
N ASP A 62 10.59 -17.37 -17.25
CA ASP A 62 11.58 -16.28 -17.12
C ASP A 62 11.58 -15.66 -15.73
N ILE A 63 10.39 -15.49 -15.15
CA ILE A 63 10.22 -14.98 -13.77
C ILE A 63 10.92 -15.90 -12.77
N LYS A 64 10.64 -17.21 -12.82
CA LYS A 64 11.27 -18.20 -11.93
C LYS A 64 12.79 -18.27 -12.14
N LYS A 65 13.23 -18.21 -13.39
CA LYS A 65 14.66 -18.25 -13.75
C LYS A 65 15.40 -17.04 -13.20
N LYS A 66 14.84 -15.83 -13.38
CA LYS A 66 15.42 -14.58 -12.84
C LYS A 66 15.41 -14.56 -11.33
N TYR A 67 14.31 -14.97 -10.71
CA TYR A 67 14.26 -15.10 -9.24
C TYR A 67 15.36 -16.03 -8.72
N ARG A 68 15.50 -17.24 -9.29
CA ARG A 68 16.56 -18.19 -8.89
C ARG A 68 17.96 -17.61 -9.07
N GLN A 69 18.20 -16.90 -10.17
CA GLN A 69 19.49 -16.26 -10.43
C GLN A 69 19.79 -15.17 -9.39
N LEU A 70 18.85 -14.25 -9.16
CA LEU A 70 19.03 -13.13 -8.25
C LEU A 70 19.09 -13.58 -6.80
N SER A 71 18.22 -14.49 -6.36
CA SER A 71 18.20 -15.03 -4.99
C SER A 71 19.53 -15.66 -4.59
N LEU A 72 20.17 -16.43 -5.50
CA LEU A 72 21.50 -17.00 -5.26
C LEU A 72 22.61 -15.94 -5.27
N PHE A 73 22.43 -14.87 -6.04
CA PHE A 73 23.40 -13.79 -6.17
C PHE A 73 23.41 -12.88 -4.93
N ILE A 74 22.23 -12.50 -4.44
CA ILE A 74 22.05 -11.59 -3.29
C ILE A 74 21.82 -12.31 -1.97
N HIS A 75 21.96 -13.65 -1.93
CA HIS A 75 21.70 -14.43 -0.72
C HIS A 75 22.49 -13.86 0.47
N PRO A 76 21.89 -13.70 1.67
CA PRO A 76 22.52 -13.04 2.82
C PRO A 76 23.79 -13.74 3.32
N ASP A 77 23.95 -15.04 3.04
CA ASP A 77 25.19 -15.78 3.34
C ASP A 77 26.36 -15.39 2.41
N LYS A 78 26.05 -14.99 1.17
CA LYS A 78 27.07 -14.63 0.18
C LYS A 78 27.33 -13.12 0.18
N ALA A 79 26.29 -12.30 0.16
CA ALA A 79 26.38 -10.86 0.10
C ALA A 79 26.62 -10.27 1.52
N GLN A 80 27.72 -9.53 1.70
CA GLN A 80 28.09 -8.95 3.01
C GLN A 80 27.27 -7.69 3.38
N HIS A 81 26.26 -7.33 2.58
CA HIS A 81 25.46 -6.13 2.77
C HIS A 81 24.47 -6.29 3.95
N ALA A 82 24.45 -5.33 4.87
CA ALA A 82 23.63 -5.39 6.09
C ALA A 82 22.12 -5.59 5.83
N ARG A 83 21.62 -5.06 4.71
CA ARG A 83 20.21 -5.17 4.30
C ARG A 83 19.94 -6.25 3.25
N ALA A 84 20.89 -7.16 3.01
CA ALA A 84 20.68 -8.30 2.09
C ALA A 84 19.44 -9.15 2.45
N PRO A 85 19.12 -9.42 3.74
CA PRO A 85 17.89 -10.13 4.10
C PRO A 85 16.62 -9.39 3.66
N GLU A 86 16.55 -8.07 3.85
CA GLU A 86 15.39 -7.26 3.44
C GLU A 86 15.22 -7.28 1.91
N ALA A 87 16.31 -7.16 1.15
CA ALA A 87 16.26 -7.24 -0.30
C ALA A 87 15.80 -8.63 -0.79
N PHE A 88 16.26 -9.69 -0.12
CA PHE A 88 15.84 -11.06 -0.42
C PHE A 88 14.33 -11.27 -0.18
N ASP A 89 13.79 -10.72 0.92
CA ASP A 89 12.36 -10.79 1.21
C ASP A 89 11.52 -10.03 0.17
N ILE A 90 11.98 -8.85 -0.25
CA ILE A 90 11.34 -8.08 -1.34
C ILE A 90 11.34 -8.88 -2.64
N LEU A 91 12.48 -9.49 -2.98
CA LEU A 91 12.62 -10.32 -4.18
C LEU A 91 11.68 -11.53 -4.14
N LYS A 92 11.58 -12.21 -3.00
CA LYS A 92 10.66 -13.35 -2.78
C LYS A 92 9.20 -12.92 -2.90
N LYS A 93 8.85 -11.77 -2.34
CA LYS A 93 7.49 -11.21 -2.46
C LYS A 93 7.15 -10.90 -3.92
N ALA A 94 8.06 -10.30 -4.66
CA ALA A 94 7.86 -9.98 -6.08
C ALA A 94 7.63 -11.25 -6.93
N GLU A 95 8.39 -12.32 -6.70
CA GLU A 95 8.15 -13.59 -7.39
C GLU A 95 6.78 -14.18 -7.05
N SER A 96 6.40 -14.16 -5.77
CA SER A 96 5.08 -14.65 -5.35
C SER A 96 3.93 -13.86 -5.96
N GLU A 97 4.08 -12.55 -6.15
CA GLU A 97 3.06 -11.71 -6.78
C GLU A 97 2.94 -12.00 -8.29
N LEU A 98 4.06 -12.18 -8.99
CA LEU A 98 4.04 -12.52 -10.43
C LEU A 98 3.66 -13.98 -10.71
N SER A 99 3.84 -14.87 -9.74
CA SER A 99 3.41 -16.27 -9.82
C SER A 99 1.90 -16.43 -9.58
N ASP A 100 1.25 -15.49 -8.90
CA ASP A 100 -0.21 -15.44 -8.73
C ASP A 100 -0.86 -14.82 -9.98
N LYS A 101 -1.71 -15.60 -10.66
CA LYS A 101 -2.35 -15.18 -11.91
C LYS A 101 -3.18 -13.91 -11.75
N ASN A 102 -3.92 -13.76 -10.65
CA ASN A 102 -4.83 -12.63 -10.47
C ASN A 102 -4.04 -11.33 -10.23
N LYS A 103 -3.04 -11.40 -9.35
CA LYS A 103 -2.17 -10.24 -9.06
C LYS A 103 -1.34 -9.83 -10.26
N ARG A 104 -0.86 -10.82 -11.02
CA ARG A 104 -0.15 -10.57 -12.28
C ARG A 104 -1.06 -9.87 -13.29
N GLU A 105 -2.30 -10.30 -13.45
CA GLU A 105 -3.25 -9.69 -14.37
C GLU A 105 -3.55 -8.22 -14.00
N GLU A 106 -3.74 -7.92 -12.72
CA GLU A 106 -3.90 -6.55 -12.22
C GLU A 106 -2.66 -5.69 -12.57
N LEU A 107 -1.47 -6.21 -12.31
CA LEU A 107 -0.23 -5.50 -12.55
C LEU A 107 0.04 -5.32 -14.06
N ASP A 108 -0.25 -6.33 -14.87
CA ASP A 108 -0.18 -6.29 -16.33
C ASP A 108 -1.14 -5.25 -16.90
N ALA A 109 -2.36 -5.14 -16.36
CA ALA A 109 -3.32 -4.13 -16.76
C ALA A 109 -2.80 -2.70 -16.50
N ILE A 110 -2.17 -2.47 -15.34
CA ILE A 110 -1.57 -1.17 -15.00
C ILE A 110 -0.38 -0.85 -15.91
N MET A 111 0.49 -1.83 -16.18
CA MET A 111 1.62 -1.66 -17.08
C MET A 111 1.17 -1.38 -18.52
N ASN A 112 0.12 -2.05 -18.98
CA ASN A 112 -0.50 -1.81 -20.29
C ASN A 112 -1.14 -0.43 -20.35
N GLN A 113 -1.83 0.01 -19.31
CA GLN A 113 -2.37 1.37 -19.22
C GLN A 113 -1.24 2.41 -19.32
N ALA A 114 -0.17 2.24 -18.54
CA ALA A 114 1.00 3.11 -18.59
C ALA A 114 1.61 3.15 -20.00
N ARG A 115 1.77 1.99 -20.65
CA ARG A 115 2.26 1.89 -22.03
C ARG A 115 1.38 2.67 -23.00
N ILE A 116 0.06 2.51 -22.92
CA ILE A 116 -0.92 3.19 -23.79
C ILE A 116 -0.83 4.71 -23.61
N GLU A 117 -0.73 5.19 -22.37
CA GLU A 117 -0.62 6.62 -22.08
C GLU A 117 0.68 7.21 -22.66
N ILE A 118 1.81 6.50 -22.53
CA ILE A 118 3.07 6.93 -23.17
C ILE A 118 2.93 6.92 -24.69
N LEU A 119 2.39 5.87 -25.32
CA LEU A 119 2.19 5.82 -26.78
C LEU A 119 1.34 7.00 -27.28
N LYS A 120 0.25 7.31 -26.57
CA LYS A 120 -0.60 8.47 -26.88
C LYS A 120 0.16 9.78 -26.78
N SER A 121 1.03 9.94 -25.78
CA SER A 121 1.83 11.17 -25.62
C SER A 121 2.78 11.42 -26.81
N TYR A 122 3.19 10.36 -27.52
CA TYR A 122 3.99 10.43 -28.74
C TYR A 122 3.16 10.39 -30.03
N ASN A 123 1.82 10.47 -29.94
CA ASN A 123 0.90 10.29 -31.06
C ASN A 123 1.11 8.98 -31.84
N LEU A 124 1.56 7.92 -31.15
CA LEU A 124 1.76 6.60 -31.73
C LEU A 124 0.50 5.74 -31.57
N PRO A 125 0.26 4.77 -32.48
CA PRO A 125 -0.83 3.81 -32.34
C PRO A 125 -0.72 3.01 -31.04
N THR A 126 -1.85 2.79 -30.35
CA THR A 126 -1.88 2.07 -29.06
C THR A 126 -1.63 0.56 -29.20
N ASN A 127 -1.84 -0.01 -30.38
CA ASN A 127 -1.60 -1.42 -30.70
C ASN A 127 -0.19 -1.67 -31.27
N LEU A 128 0.76 -0.77 -31.00
CA LEU A 128 2.13 -0.95 -31.47
C LEU A 128 2.78 -2.13 -30.75
N ALA A 129 3.48 -2.98 -31.51
CA ALA A 129 4.21 -4.12 -30.95
C ALA A 129 5.34 -3.69 -29.99
N HIS A 130 5.74 -4.57 -29.08
CA HIS A 130 6.79 -4.29 -28.10
C HIS A 130 8.17 -4.03 -28.73
N ASN A 131 8.44 -4.64 -29.88
CA ASN A 131 9.74 -4.62 -30.55
C ASN A 131 9.80 -3.66 -31.76
N ASP A 132 8.81 -2.78 -31.91
CA ASP A 132 8.72 -1.89 -33.06
C ASP A 132 9.93 -0.92 -33.13
N PRO A 133 10.51 -0.69 -34.32
CA PRO A 133 11.64 0.23 -34.49
C PRO A 133 11.36 1.65 -33.99
N SER A 134 10.13 2.15 -34.13
CA SER A 134 9.73 3.50 -33.72
C SER A 134 9.88 3.73 -32.21
N LEU A 135 9.88 2.65 -31.41
CA LEU A 135 10.12 2.72 -29.97
C LEU A 135 11.60 2.89 -29.62
N ARG A 136 12.50 2.51 -30.52
CA ARG A 136 13.96 2.62 -30.33
C ARG A 136 14.46 4.04 -30.54
N ASP A 137 13.76 4.80 -31.39
CA ASP A 137 14.07 6.21 -31.66
C ASP A 137 13.84 7.10 -30.43
N ILE A 138 13.07 6.62 -29.44
CA ILE A 138 12.85 7.27 -28.15
C ILE A 138 13.99 6.90 -27.19
N VAL A 139 15.12 7.58 -27.34
CA VAL A 139 16.38 7.22 -26.64
C VAL A 139 16.43 7.74 -25.20
N GLU A 140 15.96 8.96 -24.91
CA GLU A 140 16.29 9.61 -23.62
C GLU A 140 15.12 10.27 -22.89
N PRO A 141 14.68 9.73 -21.73
CA PRO A 141 14.86 8.35 -21.26
C PRO A 141 14.27 7.31 -22.22
N SER A 142 14.73 6.06 -22.15
CA SER A 142 14.20 4.99 -23.01
C SER A 142 12.70 4.79 -22.81
N PHE A 143 12.00 4.34 -23.86
CA PHE A 143 10.56 4.07 -23.78
C PHE A 143 10.18 3.19 -22.58
N ARG A 144 10.96 2.13 -22.31
CA ARG A 144 10.76 1.23 -21.16
C ARG A 144 10.81 1.96 -19.82
N VAL A 145 11.78 2.87 -19.66
CA VAL A 145 11.95 3.66 -18.43
C VAL A 145 10.76 4.59 -18.23
N ARG A 146 10.23 5.21 -19.31
CA ARG A 146 9.02 6.05 -19.22
C ARG A 146 7.80 5.25 -18.84
N VAL A 147 7.61 4.06 -19.41
CA VAL A 147 6.48 3.18 -19.06
C VAL A 147 6.57 2.78 -17.59
N ARG A 148 7.75 2.38 -17.09
CA ARG A 148 7.96 2.06 -15.68
C ARG A 148 7.68 3.26 -14.76
N ALA A 149 8.14 4.46 -15.14
CA ALA A 149 7.87 5.68 -14.39
C ALA A 149 6.37 6.01 -14.34
N ARG A 150 5.68 5.90 -15.48
CA ARG A 150 4.24 6.16 -15.54
C ARG A 150 3.43 5.11 -14.77
N ALA A 151 3.81 3.84 -14.85
CA ALA A 151 3.18 2.78 -14.07
C ALA A 151 3.34 3.01 -12.56
N LYS A 152 4.51 3.50 -12.13
CA LYS A 152 4.73 3.90 -10.74
C LYS A 152 3.75 4.99 -10.29
N ASP A 153 3.52 6.02 -11.11
CA ASP A 153 2.55 7.07 -10.79
C ASP A 153 1.13 6.51 -10.63
N ILE A 154 0.69 5.67 -11.57
CA ILE A 154 -0.64 5.04 -11.54
C ILE A 154 -0.81 4.19 -10.27
N LEU A 155 0.20 3.36 -9.93
CA LEU A 155 0.18 2.54 -8.73
C LEU A 155 0.12 3.40 -7.45
N ILE A 156 0.84 4.53 -7.40
CA ILE A 156 0.79 5.45 -6.26
C ILE A 156 -0.61 6.05 -6.13
N GLU A 157 -1.18 6.53 -7.23
CA GLU A 157 -2.53 7.12 -7.25
C GLU A 157 -3.58 6.11 -6.80
N GLU A 158 -3.50 4.87 -7.27
CA GLU A 158 -4.40 3.78 -6.89
C GLU A 158 -4.29 3.43 -5.41
N GLU A 159 -3.07 3.29 -4.89
CA GLU A 159 -2.85 2.99 -3.47
C GLU A 159 -3.34 4.13 -2.57
N VAL A 160 -3.14 5.39 -2.98
CA VAL A 160 -3.70 6.56 -2.29
C VAL A 160 -5.23 6.54 -2.32
N ARG A 161 -5.83 6.19 -3.47
CA ARG A 161 -7.29 6.05 -3.61
C ARG A 161 -7.84 4.96 -2.70
N ARG A 162 -7.21 3.78 -2.69
CA ARG A 162 -7.56 2.63 -1.83
C ARG A 162 -7.52 3.04 -0.36
N ARG A 163 -6.44 3.69 0.09
CA ARG A 163 -6.31 4.15 1.49
C ARG A 163 -7.37 5.19 1.88
N LYS A 164 -7.69 6.12 0.99
CA LYS A 164 -8.75 7.10 1.20
C LYS A 164 -10.13 6.43 1.31
N ALA A 165 -10.42 5.47 0.44
CA ALA A 165 -11.67 4.72 0.46
C ALA A 165 -11.85 3.91 1.75
N ILE A 166 -10.81 3.20 2.21
CA ILE A 166 -10.83 2.45 3.48
C ILE A 166 -11.11 3.39 4.65
N ARG A 167 -10.42 4.54 4.70
CA ARG A 167 -10.63 5.54 5.75
C ARG A 167 -12.05 6.09 5.76
N LEU A 168 -12.60 6.39 4.57
CA LEU A 168 -13.95 6.90 4.43
C LEU A 168 -14.99 5.86 4.86
N ASN A 169 -14.82 4.60 4.45
CA ASN A 169 -15.73 3.52 4.84
C ASN A 169 -15.75 3.32 6.36
N LEU A 170 -14.58 3.31 7.01
CA LEU A 170 -14.50 3.20 8.46
C LEU A 170 -15.14 4.39 9.18
N ALA A 171 -14.95 5.61 8.66
CA ALA A 171 -15.59 6.81 9.20
C ALA A 171 -17.12 6.75 9.06
N ASN A 172 -17.61 6.29 7.91
CA ASN A 172 -19.03 6.12 7.66
C ASN A 172 -19.63 5.04 8.58
N GLU A 173 -18.97 3.89 8.73
CA GLU A 173 -19.38 2.83 9.65
C GLU A 173 -19.45 3.33 11.10
N GLY A 174 -18.45 4.11 11.54
CA GLY A 174 -18.45 4.72 12.87
C GLY A 174 -19.58 5.74 13.08
N LEU A 175 -19.88 6.55 12.07
CA LEU A 175 -21.00 7.50 12.12
C LEU A 175 -22.35 6.77 12.15
N GLU A 176 -22.51 5.71 11.37
CA GLU A 176 -23.72 4.88 11.37
C GLU A 176 -23.91 4.16 12.71
N ALA A 177 -22.84 3.64 13.30
CA ALA A 177 -22.89 3.03 14.63
C ALA A 177 -23.33 4.05 15.69
N ARG A 178 -22.72 5.24 15.71
CA ARG A 178 -23.10 6.31 16.66
C ARG A 178 -24.56 6.74 16.50
N LYS A 179 -25.06 6.80 15.26
CA LYS A 179 -26.46 7.12 14.97
C LYS A 179 -27.43 6.04 15.48
N LYS A 180 -27.07 4.76 15.30
CA LYS A 180 -27.86 3.64 15.84
C LYS A 180 -27.88 3.64 17.37
N ASP A 181 -26.74 3.87 18.01
CA ASP A 181 -26.64 3.95 19.46
C ASP A 181 -27.47 5.11 20.03
N GLU A 182 -27.44 6.27 19.38
CA GLU A 182 -28.26 7.43 19.74
C GLU A 182 -29.76 7.14 19.57
N GLU A 183 -30.17 6.46 18.50
CA GLU A 183 -31.56 6.04 18.31
C GLU A 183 -32.01 5.08 19.41
N VAL A 184 -31.20 4.06 19.73
CA VAL A 184 -31.48 3.12 20.82
C VAL A 184 -31.55 3.84 22.16
N ALA A 185 -30.63 4.76 22.44
CA ALA A 185 -30.65 5.56 23.67
C ALA A 185 -31.89 6.46 23.76
N SER A 186 -32.31 7.08 22.64
CA SER A 186 -33.53 7.90 22.60
C SER A 186 -34.78 7.08 22.85
N ARG A 187 -34.88 5.88 22.24
CA ARG A 187 -35.98 4.94 22.50
C ARG A 187 -35.97 4.48 23.94
N LYS A 188 -34.79 4.17 24.50
CA LYS A 188 -34.65 3.77 25.90
C LYS A 188 -35.09 4.91 26.85
N ARG A 189 -34.66 6.15 26.60
CA ARG A 189 -35.11 7.33 27.37
C ARG A 189 -36.61 7.50 27.32
N LYS A 190 -37.22 7.41 26.13
CA LYS A 190 -38.67 7.53 25.97
C LYS A 190 -39.43 6.44 26.73
N VAL A 191 -38.98 5.19 26.66
CA VAL A 191 -39.58 4.09 27.43
C VAL A 191 -39.45 4.32 28.94
N GLU A 192 -38.32 4.85 29.40
CA GLU A 192 -38.09 5.17 30.82
C GLU A 192 -38.98 6.33 31.28
N GLU A 193 -39.13 7.39 30.47
CA GLU A 193 -40.04 8.51 30.73
C GLU A 193 -41.51 8.07 30.76
N ASP A 194 -41.95 7.25 29.80
CA ASP A 194 -43.31 6.70 29.76
C ASP A 194 -43.57 5.83 31.00
N LYS A 195 -42.58 5.02 31.41
CA LYS A 195 -42.66 4.21 32.63
C LYS A 195 -42.78 5.09 33.88
N GLN A 196 -41.94 6.12 34.03
CA GLN A 196 -42.03 7.06 35.14
C GLN A 196 -43.34 7.85 35.12
N TRP A 197 -43.87 8.16 33.94
CA TRP A 197 -45.16 8.80 33.78
C TRP A 197 -46.29 7.91 34.29
N GLU A 198 -46.27 6.61 33.99
CA GLU A 198 -47.25 5.64 34.49
C GLU A 198 -47.09 5.37 35.99
N GLU A 199 -45.87 5.26 36.51
CA GLU A 199 -45.64 5.07 37.95
C GLU A 199 -46.15 6.26 38.78
N ASN A 200 -45.96 7.48 38.28
CA ASN A 200 -46.48 8.70 38.94
C ASN A 200 -47.97 8.98 38.62
N ARG A 201 -48.66 8.09 37.90
CA ARG A 201 -50.05 8.29 37.45
C ARG A 201 -51.02 8.47 38.60
N GLU A 202 -51.00 7.59 39.58
CA GLU A 202 -51.92 7.65 40.73
C GLU A 202 -51.72 8.94 41.54
N GLN A 203 -50.46 9.33 41.78
CA GLN A 203 -50.14 10.59 42.46
C GLN A 203 -50.64 11.82 41.67
N ARG A 204 -50.50 11.83 40.34
CA ARG A 204 -51.05 12.90 39.50
C ARG A 204 -52.58 12.91 39.51
N VAL A 205 -53.22 11.74 39.45
CA VAL A 205 -54.69 11.61 39.51
C VAL A 205 -55.21 12.11 40.86
N ASP A 206 -54.55 11.77 41.97
CA ASP A 206 -54.93 12.24 43.30
C ASP A 206 -54.67 13.74 43.49
N SER A 207 -53.57 14.27 42.94
CA SER A 207 -53.33 15.72 42.87
C SER A 207 -54.39 16.44 42.02
N TRP A 208 -54.89 15.83 40.95
CA TRP A 208 -55.95 16.41 40.12
C TRP A 208 -57.32 16.33 40.79
N ARG A 209 -57.65 15.20 41.44
CA ARG A 209 -58.87 15.02 42.24
C ARG A 209 -58.94 16.03 43.38
N SER A 210 -57.84 16.25 44.09
CA SER A 210 -57.74 17.26 45.15
C SER A 210 -57.82 18.69 44.62
N PHE A 211 -57.25 18.98 43.44
CA PHE A 211 -57.42 20.30 42.80
C PHE A 211 -58.87 20.54 42.35
N ALA A 212 -59.54 19.52 41.79
CA ALA A 212 -60.93 19.59 41.37
C ALA A 212 -61.88 19.78 42.57
N SER A 213 -61.69 19.02 43.65
CA SER A 213 -62.48 19.19 44.88
C SER A 213 -62.25 20.55 45.54
N ASN A 214 -61.03 21.10 45.46
CA ASN A 214 -60.72 22.45 45.96
C ASN A 214 -61.30 23.56 45.06
N LYS A 215 -61.57 23.28 43.77
CA LYS A 215 -62.27 24.18 42.85
C LYS A 215 -63.76 24.29 43.21
N ASP A 216 -64.38 23.19 43.64
CA ASP A 216 -65.74 23.20 44.21
C ASP A 216 -65.78 23.85 45.61
N GLY A 217 -64.68 23.81 46.37
CA GLY A 217 -64.53 24.51 47.66
C GLY A 217 -64.39 26.05 47.56
N ARG A 218 -63.99 26.61 46.42
CA ARG A 218 -63.85 28.07 46.21
C ARG A 218 -65.17 28.84 46.06
N LYS A 219 -66.33 28.19 46.27
CA LYS A 219 -67.64 28.84 46.46
C LYS A 219 -67.95 29.22 47.93
N LYS A 220 -67.01 29.16 48.87
CA LYS A 220 -67.18 29.73 50.21
C LYS A 220 -66.33 30.99 50.45
N LYS A 221 -67.05 32.14 50.46
CA LYS A 221 -66.74 33.45 51.07
C LYS A 221 -65.41 34.12 50.70
N LYS A 222 -65.45 35.00 49.68
CA LYS A 222 -64.72 36.28 49.77
C LYS A 222 -65.49 37.15 50.78
N SER A 223 -64.98 37.24 52.02
CA SER A 223 -65.42 38.27 52.95
C SER A 223 -65.10 39.65 52.35
N LYS A 224 -66.08 40.56 52.36
CA LYS A 224 -65.87 41.99 52.12
C LYS A 224 -64.68 42.46 52.97
N VAL A 225 -63.65 42.99 52.34
CA VAL A 225 -62.68 43.86 53.01
C VAL A 225 -63.47 45.12 53.37
N ALA A 226 -63.64 45.38 54.67
CA ALA A 226 -64.23 46.61 55.15
C ALA A 226 -63.25 47.76 54.89
N ILE A 227 -63.73 48.78 54.20
CA ILE A 227 -63.12 50.10 54.14
C ILE A 227 -63.37 50.74 55.50
N LEU A 228 -62.31 51.08 56.22
CA LEU A 228 -62.26 52.10 57.27
C LEU A 228 -60.99 52.91 56.95
N GLY A 229 -61.13 54.18 56.59
CA GLY A 229 -60.78 55.27 57.50
C GLY A 229 -59.38 55.76 57.16
#